data_AF-A0A445DFY9-F1
#
_entry.id   AF-A0A445DFY9-F1
#
_cell.length_a   1.000
_cell.length_b   1.000
_cell.length_c   1.000
_cell.angle_alpha   90.00
_cell.angle_beta   90.00
_cell.angle_gamma   90.00
#
_symmetry.space_group_name_H-M   'P 1'
#
loop_
_entity.id
_entity.type
_entity.pdbx_description
1 polymer ?
#
loop_
_entity_poly.entity_id
_entity_poly.type
_entity_poly.pdbx_seq_one_letter_code
_entity_poly.pdbx_strand_id
1 'polypeptide(L)'
;MEYNACQSEATHSSKQATRNRNQVRRKRTTCYCGKWHVLATSSTVENSGRRFWGCVNFGIEEECGYFVWTELEEEPPQVSRLRMKVRNLKSKLDKVEFRFMVAVGVALVGWTVALILVCEKTTSTKFWRLLLQ
;
A
#
# COMPACT_ATOMS: atom_id res chain seq x y z
N MET A 1 -2.18 -55.27 -20.97
CA MET A 1 -1.02 -54.38 -20.79
C MET A 1 -0.90 -53.59 -22.07
N GLU A 2 -1.23 -52.30 -22.05
CA GLU A 2 -0.82 -51.27 -23.01
C GLU A 2 -1.54 -49.96 -22.62
N TYR A 3 -0.94 -49.23 -21.70
CA TYR A 3 -1.20 -47.80 -21.49
C TYR A 3 0.12 -47.11 -21.81
N ASN A 4 0.07 -46.01 -22.57
CA ASN A 4 1.12 -44.98 -22.80
C ASN A 4 1.34 -44.66 -24.28
N ALA A 5 0.40 -43.91 -24.87
CA ALA A 5 0.65 -43.14 -26.08
C ALA A 5 -0.16 -41.84 -26.07
N CYS A 6 -0.03 -41.00 -25.02
CA CYS A 6 -0.54 -39.61 -25.07
C CYS A 6 -0.03 -38.73 -23.91
N GLN A 7 1.28 -38.69 -23.61
CA GLN A 7 1.80 -37.83 -22.52
C GLN A 7 3.04 -36.99 -22.88
N SER A 8 3.52 -37.02 -24.11
CA SER A 8 4.77 -36.33 -24.50
C SER A 8 4.58 -34.93 -25.12
N GLU A 9 3.40 -34.57 -25.62
CA GLU A 9 3.24 -33.30 -26.38
C GLU A 9 2.78 -32.10 -25.53
N ALA A 10 2.05 -32.33 -24.44
CA ALA A 10 1.51 -31.23 -23.61
C ALA A 10 2.56 -30.55 -22.71
N THR A 11 3.67 -31.22 -22.40
CA THR A 11 4.69 -30.72 -21.47
C THR A 11 5.75 -29.86 -22.14
N HIS A 12 6.00 -30.02 -23.44
CA HIS A 12 6.95 -29.20 -24.19
C HIS A 12 6.38 -27.82 -24.53
N SER A 13 5.10 -27.77 -24.93
CA SER A 13 4.38 -26.54 -25.26
C SER A 13 4.19 -25.61 -24.04
N SER A 14 3.87 -26.19 -22.87
CA SER A 14 3.67 -25.42 -21.64
C SER A 14 4.96 -24.77 -21.10
N LYS A 15 6.10 -25.46 -21.22
CA LYS A 15 7.43 -24.93 -20.84
C LYS A 15 7.90 -23.85 -21.81
N GLN A 16 7.63 -23.98 -23.11
CA GLN A 16 7.93 -22.94 -24.11
C GLN A 16 7.07 -21.69 -23.90
N ALA A 17 5.76 -21.84 -23.67
CA ALA A 17 4.84 -20.72 -23.45
C ALA A 17 5.17 -19.90 -22.18
N THR A 18 5.51 -20.57 -21.07
CA THR A 18 5.93 -19.90 -19.82
C THR A 18 7.31 -19.27 -19.92
N ARG A 19 8.26 -19.89 -20.64
CA ARG A 19 9.59 -19.30 -20.90
C ARG A 19 9.47 -18.05 -21.77
N ASN A 20 8.62 -18.06 -22.79
CA ASN A 20 8.36 -16.92 -23.67
C ASN A 20 7.69 -15.76 -22.91
N ARG A 21 6.68 -16.05 -22.08
CA ARG A 21 6.00 -15.03 -21.25
C ARG A 21 6.93 -14.36 -20.23
N ASN A 22 7.83 -15.14 -19.62
CA ASN A 22 8.85 -14.60 -18.71
C ASN A 22 9.99 -13.89 -19.46
N GLN A 23 10.28 -14.25 -20.71
CA GLN A 23 11.27 -13.58 -21.55
C GLN A 23 10.75 -12.23 -22.08
N VAL A 24 9.45 -12.14 -22.39
CA VAL A 24 8.75 -10.88 -22.70
C VAL A 24 8.70 -9.94 -21.49
N ARG A 25 8.56 -10.48 -20.26
CA ARG A 25 8.59 -9.69 -19.01
C ARG A 25 9.99 -9.37 -18.48
N ARG A 26 11.03 -10.12 -18.89
CA ARG A 26 12.42 -9.97 -18.38
C ARG A 26 13.40 -9.29 -19.33
N LYS A 27 13.02 -9.00 -20.58
CA LYS A 27 13.64 -7.89 -21.33
C LYS A 27 12.98 -6.63 -20.73
N ARG A 28 13.53 -5.92 -19.75
CA ARG A 28 14.77 -5.14 -19.88
C ARG A 28 14.88 -4.55 -21.30
N THR A 29 13.78 -3.96 -21.77
CA THR A 29 13.64 -3.43 -23.11
C THR A 29 14.54 -2.22 -23.25
N THR A 30 15.59 -2.35 -24.04
CA THR A 30 16.35 -1.18 -24.47
C THR A 30 15.48 -0.37 -25.45
N CYS A 31 15.67 0.94 -25.52
CA CYS A 31 15.17 1.70 -26.65
C CYS A 31 15.89 1.25 -27.95
N TYR A 32 15.48 1.78 -29.10
CA TYR A 32 16.11 1.42 -30.38
C TYR A 32 17.59 1.86 -30.49
N CYS A 33 18.07 2.74 -29.59
CA CYS A 33 19.50 3.04 -29.46
C CYS A 33 20.32 1.93 -28.75
N GLY A 34 19.67 0.88 -28.24
CA GLY A 34 20.32 -0.13 -27.40
C GLY A 34 20.59 0.31 -25.95
N LYS A 35 20.15 1.53 -25.56
CA LYS A 35 20.24 2.05 -24.19
C LYS A 35 19.00 1.67 -23.37
N TRP A 36 19.10 1.69 -22.05
CA TRP A 36 17.94 1.49 -21.15
C TRP A 36 16.86 2.54 -21.40
N HIS A 37 15.61 2.12 -21.57
CA HIS A 37 14.48 3.04 -21.59
C HIS A 37 14.27 3.67 -20.21
N VAL A 38 13.70 4.86 -20.16
CA VAL A 38 13.37 5.59 -18.93
C VAL A 38 11.87 5.67 -18.74
N LEU A 39 11.43 5.74 -17.50
CA LEU A 39 10.02 5.94 -17.15
C LEU A 39 9.73 7.43 -17.07
N ALA A 40 8.97 7.94 -18.03
CA ALA A 40 8.59 9.34 -18.13
C ALA A 40 7.08 9.53 -17.88
N THR A 41 6.68 10.77 -17.61
CA THR A 41 5.29 11.17 -17.42
C THR A 41 4.92 12.16 -18.52
N SER A 42 3.81 11.91 -19.22
CA SER A 42 3.31 12.78 -20.27
C SER A 42 2.83 14.12 -19.71
N SER A 43 3.29 15.20 -20.33
CA SER A 43 2.89 16.59 -20.05
C SER A 43 1.91 17.14 -21.08
N THR A 44 1.50 16.34 -22.07
CA THR A 44 0.53 16.76 -23.08
C THR A 44 -0.85 16.97 -22.46
N VAL A 45 -1.61 17.96 -22.95
CA VAL A 45 -2.93 18.33 -22.39
C VAL A 45 -3.88 17.12 -22.36
N GLU A 46 -3.86 16.30 -23.41
CA GLU A 46 -4.74 15.13 -23.55
C GLU A 46 -4.32 13.95 -22.64
N ASN A 47 -3.02 13.75 -22.43
CA ASN A 47 -2.48 12.59 -21.70
C ASN A 47 -1.72 12.99 -20.44
N SER A 48 -2.11 14.09 -19.80
CA SER A 48 -1.42 14.65 -18.64
C SER A 48 -1.36 13.62 -17.50
N GLY A 49 -0.17 13.40 -16.95
CA GLY A 49 0.04 12.49 -15.82
C GLY A 49 0.12 10.99 -16.17
N ARG A 50 -0.17 10.60 -17.42
CA ARG A 50 0.02 9.20 -17.86
C ARG A 50 1.51 8.89 -17.99
N ARG A 51 1.93 7.71 -17.54
CA ARG A 51 3.34 7.29 -17.60
C ARG A 51 3.64 6.45 -18.83
N PHE A 52 4.86 6.54 -19.35
CA PHE A 52 5.33 5.78 -20.51
C PHE A 52 6.80 5.42 -20.39
N TRP A 53 7.21 4.35 -21.06
CA TRP A 53 8.61 4.01 -21.29
C TRP A 53 9.10 4.69 -22.56
N GLY A 54 10.11 5.55 -22.43
CA GLY A 54 10.67 6.35 -23.51
C GLY A 54 12.18 6.14 -23.70
N CYS A 55 12.71 6.59 -24.83
CA CYS A 55 14.15 6.74 -25.01
C CYS A 55 14.74 7.68 -23.93
N VAL A 56 15.98 7.44 -23.49
CA VAL A 56 16.66 8.36 -22.58
C VAL A 56 16.87 9.76 -23.18
N ASN A 57 16.99 9.84 -24.51
CA ASN A 57 17.13 11.09 -25.26
C ASN A 57 15.77 11.69 -25.69
N PHE A 58 14.64 11.22 -25.14
CA PHE A 58 13.31 11.66 -25.57
C PHE A 58 13.16 13.19 -25.52
N GLY A 59 12.68 13.81 -26.61
CA GLY A 59 12.53 15.26 -26.77
C GLY A 59 13.79 16.02 -27.21
N ILE A 60 14.86 15.31 -27.62
CA ILE A 60 16.10 15.86 -28.17
C ILE A 60 16.28 15.32 -29.60
N GLU A 61 16.98 16.02 -30.49
CA GLU A 61 17.20 15.61 -31.90
C GLU A 61 17.78 14.19 -32.06
N GLU A 62 18.48 13.66 -31.05
CA GLU A 62 19.03 12.29 -31.03
C GLU A 62 18.08 11.23 -30.44
N GLU A 63 16.77 11.49 -30.40
CA GLU A 63 15.81 10.49 -29.96
C GLU A 63 15.53 9.43 -31.04
N CYS A 64 15.39 8.17 -30.63
CA CYS A 64 15.07 7.08 -31.56
C CYS A 64 13.56 6.84 -31.73
N GLY A 65 12.70 7.66 -31.11
CA GLY A 65 11.24 7.49 -31.16
C GLY A 65 10.70 6.27 -30.40
N TYR A 66 11.50 5.61 -29.56
CA TYR A 66 11.00 4.54 -28.69
C TYR A 66 9.99 5.12 -27.68
N PHE A 67 8.76 4.63 -27.75
CA PHE A 67 7.65 5.05 -26.89
C PHE A 67 6.68 3.88 -26.68
N VAL A 68 6.42 3.54 -25.42
CA VAL A 68 5.42 2.54 -25.03
C VAL A 68 4.69 3.04 -23.80
N TRP A 69 3.36 3.19 -23.86
CA TRP A 69 2.58 3.52 -22.66
C TRP A 69 2.85 2.48 -21.58
N THR A 70 3.04 2.93 -20.34
CA THR A 70 2.82 1.99 -19.24
C THR A 70 1.32 1.76 -19.25
N GLU A 71 0.88 0.65 -19.85
CA GLU A 71 -0.40 0.08 -19.44
C GLU A 71 -0.34 0.08 -17.92
N LEU A 72 -1.29 0.79 -17.30
CA LEU A 72 -1.45 0.81 -15.86
C LEU A 72 -1.55 -0.67 -15.52
N GLU A 73 -0.45 -1.30 -15.10
CA GLU A 73 -0.43 -2.74 -14.85
C GLU A 73 -1.63 -2.95 -13.94
N GLU A 74 -2.67 -3.60 -14.46
CA GLU A 74 -3.81 -3.96 -13.65
C GLU A 74 -3.20 -4.69 -12.48
N GLU A 75 -3.19 -4.01 -11.33
CA GLU A 75 -2.52 -4.47 -10.13
C GLU A 75 -2.89 -5.94 -9.99
N PRO A 76 -1.89 -6.87 -10.02
CA PRO A 76 -2.20 -8.27 -10.10
C PRO A 76 -3.26 -8.57 -9.04
N PRO A 77 -4.35 -9.31 -9.34
CA PRO A 77 -5.48 -9.45 -8.42
C PRO A 77 -5.08 -9.88 -6.99
N GLN A 78 -3.90 -10.47 -6.84
CA GLN A 78 -3.28 -10.83 -5.57
C GLN A 78 -2.80 -9.60 -4.75
N VAL A 79 -2.19 -8.61 -5.40
CA VAL A 79 -1.67 -7.38 -4.76
C VAL A 79 -2.83 -6.47 -4.33
N SER A 80 -3.86 -6.32 -5.16
CA SER A 80 -5.08 -5.57 -4.79
C SER A 80 -5.79 -6.21 -3.59
N ARG A 81 -5.92 -7.55 -3.57
CA ARG A 81 -6.43 -8.30 -2.40
C ARG A 81 -5.56 -8.09 -1.15
N LEU A 82 -4.23 -8.08 -1.30
CA LEU A 82 -3.32 -7.86 -0.18
C LEU A 82 -3.45 -6.43 0.37
N ARG A 83 -3.50 -5.41 -0.49
CA ARG A 83 -3.75 -4.01 -0.10
C ARG A 83 -5.08 -3.88 0.65
N MET A 84 -6.13 -4.56 0.19
CA MET A 84 -7.43 -4.54 0.87
C MET A 84 -7.36 -5.18 2.26
N LYS A 85 -6.60 -6.27 2.43
CA LYS A 85 -6.33 -6.87 3.75
C LYS A 85 -5.56 -5.91 4.65
N VAL A 86 -4.49 -5.29 4.14
CA VAL A 86 -3.69 -4.31 4.90
C VAL A 86 -4.58 -3.16 5.37
N ARG A 87 -5.42 -2.61 4.49
CA ARG A 87 -6.36 -1.55 4.84
C ARG A 87 -7.38 -1.97 5.90
N ASN A 88 -7.90 -3.19 5.81
CA ASN A 88 -8.83 -3.74 6.81
C ASN A 88 -8.16 -3.98 8.16
N LEU A 89 -6.95 -4.54 8.17
CA LEU A 89 -6.18 -4.72 9.40
C LEU A 89 -5.86 -3.35 10.04
N LYS A 90 -5.46 -2.36 9.24
CA LYS A 90 -5.21 -1.00 9.72
C LYS A 90 -6.47 -0.38 10.34
N SER A 91 -7.61 -0.44 9.67
CA SER A 91 -8.86 0.12 10.22
C SER A 91 -9.31 -0.59 11.50
N LYS A 92 -9.04 -1.88 11.65
CA LYS A 92 -9.26 -2.60 12.91
C LYS A 92 -8.35 -2.11 14.02
N LEU A 93 -7.08 -1.86 13.73
CA LEU A 93 -6.13 -1.31 14.70
C LEU A 93 -6.54 0.10 15.14
N ASP A 94 -6.82 0.99 14.19
CA ASP A 94 -7.25 2.36 14.46
C ASP A 94 -8.52 2.39 15.33
N LYS A 95 -9.45 1.43 15.10
CA LYS A 95 -10.67 1.30 15.92
C LYS A 95 -10.37 0.84 17.35
N VAL A 96 -9.43 -0.08 17.54
CA VAL A 96 -9.01 -0.54 18.88
C VAL A 96 -8.29 0.59 19.61
N GLU A 97 -7.37 1.27 18.92
CA GLU A 97 -6.65 2.43 19.44
C GLU A 97 -7.62 3.53 19.88
N PHE A 98 -8.60 3.89 19.05
CA PHE A 98 -9.63 4.86 19.41
C PHE A 98 -10.42 4.44 20.65
N ARG A 99 -10.84 3.17 20.75
CA ARG A 99 -11.56 2.67 21.93
C ARG A 99 -10.70 2.71 23.19
N PHE A 100 -9.42 2.39 23.07
CA PHE A 100 -8.48 2.44 24.18
C PHE A 100 -8.26 3.89 24.65
N MET A 101 -8.04 4.84 23.74
CA MET A 101 -7.89 6.27 24.06
C MET A 101 -9.12 6.81 24.79
N VAL A 102 -10.32 6.46 24.33
CA VAL A 102 -11.58 6.86 25.00
C VAL A 102 -11.66 6.28 26.42
N ALA A 103 -11.33 5.00 26.60
CA ALA A 103 -11.36 4.36 27.93
C ALA A 103 -10.37 5.02 28.90
N VAL A 104 -9.15 5.30 28.43
CA VAL A 104 -8.13 6.01 29.22
C VAL A 104 -8.61 7.42 29.58
N GLY A 105 -9.18 8.16 28.62
CA GLY A 105 -9.73 9.49 28.87
C GLY A 105 -10.84 9.48 29.94
N VAL A 106 -11.79 8.55 29.84
CA VAL A 106 -12.87 8.38 30.84
C VAL A 106 -12.30 8.04 32.21
N ALA A 107 -11.31 7.15 32.29
CA ALA A 107 -10.68 6.79 33.55
C ALA A 107 -9.95 7.97 34.21
N LEU A 108 -9.20 8.75 33.42
CA LEU A 108 -8.50 9.95 33.91
C LEU A 108 -9.48 11.01 34.42
N VAL A 109 -10.53 11.31 33.65
CA VAL A 109 -11.57 12.27 34.06
C VAL A 109 -12.33 11.78 35.29
N GLY A 110 -12.68 10.49 35.34
CA GLY A 110 -13.32 9.90 36.51
C GLY A 110 -12.43 10.00 37.76
N TRP A 111 -11.14 9.70 37.62
CA TRP A 111 -10.17 9.78 38.71
C TRP A 111 -9.97 11.22 39.22
N THR A 112 -9.88 12.19 38.31
CA THR A 112 -9.73 13.60 38.72
C THR A 112 -10.97 14.12 39.44
N VAL A 113 -12.18 13.77 39.00
CA VAL A 113 -13.43 14.12 39.69
C VAL A 113 -13.47 13.49 41.08
N ALA A 114 -13.09 12.22 41.22
CA ALA A 114 -13.03 11.56 42.52
C ALA A 114 -12.05 12.26 43.48
N LEU A 115 -10.87 12.66 43.00
CA LEU A 115 -9.90 13.42 43.80
C LEU A 115 -10.47 14.77 44.26
N ILE A 116 -11.16 15.51 43.37
CA ILE A 116 -11.81 16.78 43.72
C ILE A 116 -12.83 16.57 44.84
N LEU A 117 -13.71 15.57 44.72
CA LEU A 117 -14.72 15.26 45.73
C LEU A 117 -14.10 14.87 47.08
N VAL A 118 -13.00 14.11 47.07
CA VAL A 118 -12.25 13.76 48.30
C VAL A 118 -11.60 15.00 48.91
N CYS A 119 -11.01 15.87 48.10
CA CYS A 119 -10.43 17.14 48.55
C CYS A 119 -11.49 18.06 49.18
N GLU A 120 -12.69 18.16 48.60
CA GLU A 120 -13.80 18.93 49.19
C GLU A 120 -14.25 18.33 50.52
N LYS A 121 -14.43 17.01 50.60
CA LYS A 121 -14.88 16.32 51.81
C LYS A 121 -13.84 16.45 52.94
N THR A 122 -12.55 16.33 52.62
CA THR A 122 -11.47 16.49 53.61
C THR A 122 -11.32 17.94 54.06
N THR A 123 -11.49 18.92 53.17
CA THR A 123 -11.48 20.35 53.52
C THR A 123 -12.65 20.70 54.42
N SER A 124 -13.86 20.24 54.09
CA SER A 124 -15.06 20.46 54.91
C SER A 124 -14.90 19.86 56.31
N THR A 125 -14.46 18.59 56.42
CA THR A 125 -14.27 17.93 57.72
C THR A 125 -13.16 18.54 58.58
N LYS A 126 -12.12 19.13 57.97
CA LYS A 126 -11.06 19.87 58.69
C LYS A 126 -11.56 21.23 59.15
N PHE A 127 -12.30 21.95 58.31
CA PHE A 127 -12.89 23.25 58.64
C PHE A 127 -13.88 23.16 59.81
N TRP A 128 -14.77 22.15 59.80
CA TRP A 128 -15.66 21.88 60.93
C TRP A 128 -14.91 21.54 62.22
N ARG A 129 -13.79 20.80 62.14
CA ARG A 129 -12.95 20.50 63.31
C ARG A 129 -12.27 21.75 63.89
N LEU A 130 -11.88 22.70 63.05
CA LEU A 130 -11.26 23.96 63.48
C LEU A 130 -12.28 24.95 64.08
N LEU A 131 -13.56 24.86 63.73
CA LEU A 131 -14.64 25.69 64.28
C LEU A 131 -15.20 25.18 65.62
N LEU A 132 -14.92 23.92 65.97
CA LEU A 132 -15.42 23.25 67.18
C LEU A 132 -14.40 23.23 68.33
N GLN A 133 -13.26 23.91 68.17
CA GLN A 133 -12.17 24.04 69.16
C GLN A 133 -11.94 25.52 69.50
#